data_AF-B4FPL1-F1
#
_entry.id   AF-B4FPL1-F1
#
_cell.length_a   1.000
_cell.length_b   1.000
_cell.length_c   1.000
_cell.angle_alpha   90.00
_cell.angle_beta   90.00
_cell.angle_gamma   90.00
#
_symmetry.space_group_name_H-M   'P 1'
#
loop_
_entity.id
_entity.type
_entity.pdbx_description
1 polymer ?
#
loop_
_entity_poly.entity_id
_entity_poly.type
_entity_poly.pdbx_seq_one_letter_code
_entity_poly.pdbx_strand_id
1 'polypeptide(L)'
;MKSSTLLAILVLQALLVSAAVAKGPAGPTTKKQCWCGECTSWSGVWTCDDLLTKCAATCKNCVPVSTDKGAIKYRCRDFLPENCGCKIH
;
A
#
# COMPACT_ATOMS: atom_id res chain seq x y z
N MET A 1 -24.58 -6.84 -37.94
CA MET A 1 -23.23 -6.25 -38.14
C MET A 1 -22.81 -5.17 -37.12
N LYS A 2 -23.68 -4.65 -36.24
CA LYS A 2 -23.32 -3.66 -35.20
C LYS A 2 -22.61 -4.20 -33.93
N SER A 3 -22.50 -5.53 -33.78
CA SER A 3 -21.97 -6.16 -32.54
C SER A 3 -20.43 -6.19 -32.48
N SER A 4 -19.75 -6.29 -33.63
CA SER A 4 -18.28 -6.41 -33.67
C SER A 4 -17.53 -5.17 -33.19
N THR A 5 -18.06 -3.97 -33.43
CA THR A 5 -17.41 -2.73 -33.00
C THR A 5 -17.44 -2.56 -31.49
N LEU A 6 -18.50 -3.00 -30.80
CA LEU A 6 -18.58 -2.95 -29.35
C LEU A 6 -17.57 -3.87 -28.67
N LEU A 7 -17.39 -5.09 -29.20
CA LEU A 7 -16.39 -6.03 -28.69
C LEU A 7 -14.96 -5.49 -28.85
N ALA A 8 -14.65 -4.84 -29.97
CA ALA A 8 -13.33 -4.25 -30.20
C ALA A 8 -13.00 -3.14 -29.19
N ILE A 9 -13.99 -2.31 -28.82
CA ILE A 9 -13.79 -1.22 -27.85
C ILE A 9 -13.54 -1.78 -26.44
N LEU A 10 -14.29 -2.82 -26.04
CA LEU A 10 -14.10 -3.46 -24.73
C LEU A 10 -12.71 -4.08 -24.55
N VAL A 11 -12.18 -4.72 -25.61
CA VAL A 11 -10.81 -5.28 -25.57
C VAL A 11 -9.77 -4.17 -25.46
N LEU A 12 -9.96 -3.05 -26.15
CA LEU A 12 -9.03 -1.92 -26.09
C LEU A 12 -8.98 -1.28 -24.68
N GLN A 13 -10.13 -1.18 -24.00
CA GLN A 13 -10.20 -0.65 -22.64
C GLN A 13 -9.54 -1.59 -21.61
N ALA A 14 -9.68 -2.91 -21.78
CA ALA A 14 -9.02 -3.88 -20.91
C ALA A 14 -7.48 -3.79 -20.99
N LEU A 15 -6.93 -3.59 -22.19
CA LEU A 15 -5.48 -3.41 -22.39
C LEU A 15 -4.94 -2.13 -21.76
N LEU A 16 -5.71 -1.03 -21.80
CA LEU A 16 -5.33 0.25 -21.19
C LEU A 16 -5.28 0.16 -19.66
N VAL A 17 -6.19 -0.60 -19.03
CA VAL A 17 -6.19 -0.79 -17.57
C VAL A 17 -4.99 -1.61 -17.09
N SER A 18 -4.57 -2.63 -17.83
CA SER A 18 -3.40 -3.45 -17.45
C SER A 18 -2.08 -2.68 -17.55
N ALA A 19 -1.96 -1.73 -18.49
CA ALA A 19 -0.75 -0.91 -18.63
C ALA A 19 -0.59 0.14 -17.51
N ALA A 20 -1.69 0.58 -16.90
CA ALA A 20 -1.66 1.59 -15.83
C ALA A 20 -1.18 1.03 -14.48
N VAL A 21 -1.30 -0.28 -14.24
CA VAL A 21 -0.91 -0.91 -12.96
C VAL A 21 0.54 -1.39 -12.94
N ALA A 22 1.22 -1.46 -14.10
CA ALA A 22 2.55 -2.06 -14.20
C ALA A 22 3.74 -1.09 -14.05
N LYS A 23 3.53 0.16 -13.61
CA LYS A 23 4.59 1.19 -13.58
C LYS A 23 4.84 1.77 -12.18
N GLY A 24 5.12 0.89 -11.23
CA GLY A 24 5.91 1.25 -10.05
C GLY A 24 7.40 1.10 -10.39
N PRO A 25 8.26 2.11 -10.18
CA PRO A 25 9.66 2.01 -10.56
C PRO A 25 10.38 1.02 -9.63
N ALA A 26 10.57 -0.22 -10.09
CA ALA A 26 11.59 -1.13 -9.56
C ALA A 26 12.98 -0.71 -10.06
N GLY A 27 13.30 0.58 -9.91
CA GLY A 27 14.68 1.06 -9.96
C GLY A 27 15.39 0.71 -8.64
N PRO A 28 16.72 0.72 -8.57
CA PRO A 28 17.43 0.63 -7.31
C PRO A 28 17.11 1.89 -6.52
N THR A 29 16.01 1.88 -5.79
CA THR A 29 15.62 3.00 -4.96
C THR A 29 16.65 3.08 -3.86
N THR A 30 17.38 4.19 -3.82
CA THR A 30 17.88 4.77 -2.58
C THR A 30 16.75 4.59 -1.57
N LYS A 31 16.88 3.58 -0.69
CA LYS A 31 15.82 3.23 0.25
C LYS A 31 15.62 4.48 1.10
N LYS A 32 14.58 5.26 0.81
CA LYS A 32 14.09 6.26 1.74
C LYS A 32 13.91 5.48 3.02
N GLN A 33 14.70 5.80 4.05
CA GLN A 33 14.61 5.12 5.32
C GLN A 33 13.36 5.68 6.00
N CYS A 34 12.22 5.16 5.56
CA CYS A 34 10.95 5.38 6.19
C CYS A 34 10.92 4.52 7.46
N TRP A 35 10.41 5.08 8.55
CA TRP A 35 10.19 4.27 9.76
C TRP A 35 9.11 3.21 9.53
N CYS A 36 8.25 3.41 8.51
CA CYS A 36 7.25 2.47 8.05
C CYS A 36 7.61 1.91 6.67
N GLY A 37 7.66 0.59 6.52
CA GLY A 37 7.89 -0.08 5.24
C GLY A 37 6.66 -0.11 4.34
N GLU A 38 5.51 -0.48 4.92
CA GLU A 38 4.23 -0.62 4.24
C GLU A 38 3.32 0.56 4.58
N CYS A 39 3.43 1.63 3.80
CA CYS A 39 2.63 2.84 3.98
C CYS A 39 1.41 2.83 3.05
N THR A 40 0.22 2.90 3.62
CA THR A 40 -1.04 3.02 2.87
C THR A 40 -1.60 4.42 3.03
N SER A 41 -2.12 5.02 1.95
CA SER A 41 -2.89 6.25 2.02
C SER A 41 -4.29 6.06 1.49
N TRP A 42 -5.26 6.65 2.19
CA TRP A 42 -6.66 6.64 1.78
C TRP A 42 -7.32 7.95 2.17
N SER A 43 -7.98 8.63 1.23
CA SER A 43 -8.69 9.89 1.47
C SER A 43 -7.87 10.99 2.18
N GLY A 44 -6.55 11.05 1.94
CA GLY A 44 -5.65 12.04 2.54
C GLY A 44 -5.10 11.69 3.92
N VAL A 45 -5.50 10.55 4.51
CA VAL A 45 -4.86 10.01 5.72
C VAL A 45 -3.87 8.91 5.37
N TRP A 46 -2.82 8.80 6.17
CA TRP A 46 -1.77 7.80 6.01
C TRP A 46 -1.80 6.82 7.17
N THR A 47 -1.58 5.54 6.89
CA THR A 47 -1.47 4.48 7.89
C THR A 47 -0.22 3.65 7.64
N CYS A 48 0.35 3.11 8.71
CA CYS A 48 1.47 2.19 8.62
C CYS A 48 0.98 0.76 8.84
N ASP A 49 1.04 -0.08 7.81
CA ASP A 49 0.55 -1.46 7.86
C ASP A 49 1.63 -2.49 8.23
N ASP A 50 2.81 -2.00 8.65
CA ASP A 50 3.92 -2.81 9.14
C ASP A 50 3.48 -3.78 10.26
N LEU A 51 3.93 -5.02 10.14
CA LEU A 51 3.72 -6.06 11.13
C LEU A 51 4.88 -6.09 12.12
N LEU A 52 4.64 -5.53 13.29
CA LEU A 52 5.59 -5.40 14.40
C LEU A 52 5.44 -6.55 15.39
N THR A 53 6.50 -6.84 16.16
CA THR A 53 6.42 -7.74 17.32
C THR A 53 5.73 -7.07 18.52
N LYS A 54 5.75 -5.73 18.56
CA LYS A 54 5.09 -4.89 19.56
C LYS A 54 4.85 -3.50 18.97
N CYS A 55 3.69 -2.90 19.22
CA CYS A 55 3.46 -1.50 18.86
C CYS A 55 4.29 -0.55 19.74
N ALA A 56 4.67 0.60 19.17
CA ALA A 56 5.23 1.70 19.95
C ALA A 56 4.22 2.18 21.01
N ALA A 57 4.70 2.66 22.16
CA ALA A 57 3.84 3.19 23.22
C ALA A 57 3.00 4.41 22.77
N THR A 58 3.43 5.08 21.70
CA THR A 58 2.72 6.18 21.06
C THR A 58 1.55 5.73 20.18
N CYS A 59 1.47 4.43 19.84
CA CYS A 59 0.38 3.89 19.03
C CYS A 59 -0.88 3.69 19.88
N LYS A 60 -1.96 4.39 19.54
CA LYS A 60 -3.26 4.31 20.23
C LYS A 60 -4.07 3.10 19.76
N ASN A 61 -4.03 2.78 18.47
CA ASN A 61 -4.79 1.71 17.85
C ASN A 61 -3.88 0.54 17.45
N CYS A 62 -3.40 -0.20 18.44
CA CYS A 62 -2.60 -1.40 18.20
C CYS A 62 -3.49 -2.64 18.05
N VAL A 63 -3.49 -3.27 16.87
CA VAL A 63 -4.31 -4.47 16.59
C VAL A 63 -3.45 -5.70 16.40
N PRO A 64 -3.80 -6.86 17.00
CA PRO A 64 -3.14 -8.12 16.70
C PRO A 64 -3.53 -8.60 15.30
N VAL A 65 -2.55 -9.13 14.57
CA VAL A 65 -2.69 -9.72 13.24
C VAL A 65 -2.15 -11.14 13.32
N SER A 66 -3.02 -12.12 13.07
CA SER A 66 -2.61 -13.51 12.93
C SER A 66 -1.87 -13.67 11.61
N THR A 67 -0.67 -14.23 11.65
CA THR A 67 0.07 -14.61 10.45
C THR A 67 -0.07 -16.11 10.20
N ASP A 68 0.11 -16.56 8.96
CA ASP A 68 -0.05 -17.97 8.58
C ASP A 68 0.82 -18.93 9.40
N LYS A 69 1.89 -18.44 10.03
CA LYS A 69 2.80 -19.21 10.89
C LYS A 69 2.35 -19.32 12.35
N GLY A 70 1.14 -18.84 12.68
CA GLY A 70 0.63 -18.80 14.06
C GLY A 70 1.32 -17.76 14.96
N ALA A 71 2.26 -16.97 14.42
CA ALA A 71 2.88 -15.88 15.15
C ALA A 71 1.91 -14.69 15.21
N ILE A 72 1.57 -14.26 16.41
CA ILE A 72 0.84 -13.00 16.63
C ILE A 72 1.80 -11.86 16.37
N LYS A 73 1.50 -11.09 15.32
CA LYS A 73 2.12 -9.79 15.08
C LYS A 73 1.15 -8.69 15.46
N TYR A 74 1.63 -7.47 15.55
CA TYR A 74 0.82 -6.30 15.84
C TYR A 74 0.97 -5.29 14.72
N ARG A 75 -0.12 -4.57 14.45
CA ARG A 75 -0.15 -3.49 13.47
C ARG A 75 -0.67 -2.23 14.14
N CYS A 76 -0.01 -1.10 13.90
CA CYS A 76 -0.50 0.19 14.36
C CYS A 76 -1.45 0.80 13.34
N ARG A 77 -2.70 1.07 13.74
CA ARG A 77 -3.76 1.63 12.88
C ARG A 77 -4.03 3.10 13.17
N ASP A 78 -3.04 3.79 13.72
CA ASP A 78 -3.12 5.23 13.92
C ASP A 78 -3.02 5.97 12.59
N PHE A 79 -3.78 7.05 12.48
CA PHE A 79 -3.70 7.95 11.34
C PHE A 79 -2.52 8.90 11.51
N LEU A 80 -1.74 9.03 10.45
CA LEU A 80 -0.58 9.91 10.39
C LEU A 80 -0.97 11.15 9.58
N PRO A 81 -0.84 12.36 10.13
CA PRO A 81 -1.28 13.59 9.48
C PRO A 81 -0.37 14.00 8.32
N GLU A 82 0.92 13.67 8.38
CA GLU A 82 1.94 14.27 7.50
C GLU A 82 2.79 13.23 6.76
N ASN A 83 2.20 12.12 6.30
CA ASN A 83 2.85 10.95 5.66
C ASN A 83 3.55 9.98 6.63
N CYS A 84 3.98 8.81 6.13
CA CYS A 84 4.66 7.78 6.93
C CYS A 84 6.13 8.10 7.27
N GLY A 85 6.46 9.39 7.47
CA GLY A 85 7.75 9.88 7.96
C GLY A 85 8.96 9.42 7.15
N CYS A 86 8.80 9.27 5.84
CA CYS A 86 9.91 8.99 4.93
C CYS A 86 10.81 10.22 4.87
N LYS A 87 11.83 10.29 5.74
CA LYS A 87 12.87 11.30 5.60
C LYS A 87 13.64 10.99 4.32
N ILE A 88 13.54 11.91 3.35
CA ILE A 88 14.46 11.97 2.23
C ILE A 88 15.78 12.46 2.84
N HIS A 89 16.80 11.61 2.86
CA HIS A 89 18.18 12.07 3.05
C HIS A 89 18.70 12.66 1.75
#